data_AF-A0A7K2ZHB6-F1
#
_entry.id   AF-A0A7K2ZHB6-F1
#
_cell.length_a   1.000
_cell.length_b   1.000
_cell.length_c   1.000
_cell.angle_alpha   90.00
_cell.angle_beta   90.00
_cell.angle_gamma   90.00
#
_symmetry.space_group_name_H-M   'P 1'
#
loop_
_entity.id
_entity.type
_entity.pdbx_description
1 polymer ?
#
loop_
_entity_poly.entity_id
_entity_poly.type
_entity_poly.pdbx_seq_one_letter_code
_entity_poly.pdbx_strand_id
1 'polypeptide(L)'
;MNEDMVDPVLPPGKALEQQAEPLEPPVSSCRVLVDKRRVLFVSISQIGEFSDPMGEREKQPFRNRKEMKDLPFEGKGAIGDANAMVAAECDSDVSRYLLVEFTVGESLDGDTVRRREKIDRFAKEYTKAVKEAVSCSA
;
A
#
# COMPACT_ATOMS: atom_id res chain seq x y z
N MET A 1 -7.42 -10.92 -8.82
CA MET A 1 -6.58 -9.70 -8.84
C MET A 1 -6.54 -9.24 -10.28
N ASN A 2 -7.04 -8.04 -10.58
CA ASN A 2 -7.09 -7.55 -11.97
C ASN A 2 -5.67 -7.20 -12.41
N GLU A 3 -5.18 -7.71 -13.54
CA GLU A 3 -3.84 -7.41 -14.08
C GLU A 3 -3.63 -5.89 -14.24
N ASP A 4 -4.71 -5.16 -14.57
CA ASP A 4 -4.73 -3.69 -14.69
C ASP A 4 -4.35 -2.94 -13.40
N MET A 5 -4.48 -3.56 -12.22
CA MET A 5 -4.11 -2.93 -10.95
C MET A 5 -2.62 -3.01 -10.65
N VAL A 6 -1.91 -4.00 -11.21
CA VAL A 6 -0.49 -4.25 -10.92
C VAL A 6 0.42 -3.70 -12.02
N ASP A 7 -0.09 -3.58 -13.24
CA ASP A 7 0.64 -3.07 -14.41
C ASP A 7 1.36 -1.71 -14.17
N PRO A 8 0.82 -0.76 -13.38
CA PRO A 8 1.52 0.50 -13.11
C PRO A 8 2.79 0.34 -12.25
N VAL A 9 2.92 -0.76 -11.51
CA VAL A 9 3.97 -0.99 -10.49
C VAL A 9 4.93 -2.14 -10.82
N LEU A 10 4.88 -2.69 -12.04
CA LEU A 10 5.78 -3.77 -12.47
C LEU A 10 6.83 -3.25 -13.47
N PRO A 11 8.13 -3.40 -13.19
CA PRO A 11 9.15 -3.20 -14.21
C PRO A 11 9.10 -4.34 -15.25
N PRO A 12 9.66 -4.14 -16.46
CA PRO A 12 9.76 -5.20 -17.45
C PRO A 12 10.59 -6.38 -16.91
N GLY A 13 10.15 -7.60 -17.22
CA GLY A 13 10.86 -8.83 -16.87
C GLY A 13 10.20 -10.06 -17.49
N LYS A 14 10.79 -11.24 -17.25
CA LYS A 14 10.38 -12.50 -17.90
C LYS A 14 9.56 -13.40 -16.98
N ALA A 15 9.78 -13.33 -15.68
CA ALA A 15 9.09 -14.14 -14.69
C ALA A 15 8.47 -13.27 -13.59
N LEU A 16 7.17 -13.43 -13.38
CA LEU A 16 6.41 -12.81 -12.30
C LEU A 16 6.10 -13.87 -11.23
N GLU A 17 6.45 -13.58 -9.98
CA GLU A 17 6.12 -14.41 -8.83
C GLU A 17 5.36 -13.59 -7.80
N GLN A 18 4.26 -14.14 -7.27
CA GLN A 18 3.48 -13.55 -6.20
C GLN A 18 3.44 -14.49 -4.99
N GLN A 19 3.73 -13.94 -3.82
CA GLN A 19 3.66 -14.64 -2.54
C GLN A 19 2.74 -13.84 -1.63
N ALA A 20 1.52 -14.31 -1.42
CA ALA A 20 0.51 -13.65 -0.60
C ALA A 20 0.10 -14.56 0.57
N GLU A 21 0.05 -13.97 1.76
CA GLU A 21 -0.55 -14.60 2.93
C GLU A 21 -2.08 -14.45 2.89
N PRO A 22 -2.83 -15.33 3.56
CA PRO A 22 -4.27 -15.14 3.78
C PRO A 22 -4.54 -13.77 4.43
N LEU A 23 -5.65 -13.14 4.05
CA LEU A 23 -6.04 -11.81 4.51
C LEU A 23 -6.68 -11.87 5.91
N GLU A 24 -5.91 -12.38 6.88
CA GLU A 24 -6.32 -12.62 8.25
C GLU A 24 -5.62 -11.68 9.25
N PRO A 25 -6.30 -11.27 10.33
CA PRO A 25 -5.70 -10.44 11.37
C PRO A 25 -4.58 -11.18 12.14
N PRO A 26 -3.66 -10.45 12.79
CA PRO A 26 -3.58 -9.00 12.84
C PRO A 26 -2.83 -8.39 11.65
N VAL A 27 -2.01 -9.18 10.95
CA VAL A 27 -1.16 -8.73 9.85
C VAL A 27 -1.17 -9.76 8.74
N SER A 28 -1.29 -9.30 7.50
CA SER A 28 -1.11 -10.10 6.29
C SER A 28 -0.14 -9.38 5.36
N SER A 29 0.63 -10.13 4.58
CA SER A 29 1.57 -9.53 3.63
C SER A 29 1.50 -10.13 2.23
N CYS A 30 1.89 -9.32 1.25
CA CYS A 30 2.02 -9.72 -0.15
C CYS A 30 3.36 -9.25 -0.70
N ARG A 31 4.06 -10.14 -1.39
CA ARG A 31 5.31 -9.86 -2.10
C ARG A 31 5.13 -10.17 -3.57
N VAL A 32 5.57 -9.24 -4.42
CA VAL A 32 5.66 -9.46 -5.85
C VAL A 32 7.12 -9.35 -6.28
N LEU A 33 7.57 -10.33 -7.05
CA LEU A 33 8.91 -10.39 -7.59
C LEU A 33 8.86 -10.45 -9.11
N VAL A 34 9.77 -9.72 -9.76
CA VAL A 34 10.03 -9.82 -11.20
C VAL A 34 11.48 -10.28 -11.36
N ASP A 35 11.68 -11.37 -12.09
CA ASP A 35 13.00 -11.99 -12.27
C ASP A 35 13.75 -12.20 -10.94
N LYS A 36 13.02 -12.67 -9.91
CA LYS A 36 13.48 -12.88 -8.53
C LYS A 36 13.88 -11.62 -7.76
N ARG A 37 13.66 -10.42 -8.30
CA ARG A 37 13.84 -9.14 -7.59
C ARG A 37 12.52 -8.68 -7.03
N ARG A 38 12.47 -8.34 -5.74
CA ARG A 38 11.27 -7.80 -5.11
C ARG A 38 10.94 -6.43 -5.70
N VAL A 39 9.80 -6.32 -6.35
CA VAL A 39 9.32 -5.08 -6.98
C VAL A 39 8.23 -4.40 -6.16
N LEU A 40 7.48 -5.19 -5.38
CA LEU A 40 6.45 -4.70 -4.48
C LEU A 40 6.46 -5.53 -3.20
N PHE A 41 6.34 -4.85 -2.08
CA PHE A 41 5.96 -5.43 -0.80
C PHE A 41 4.76 -4.66 -0.28
N VAL A 42 3.75 -5.38 0.18
CA VAL A 42 2.58 -4.82 0.85
C VAL A 42 2.44 -5.49 2.22
N SER A 43 2.20 -4.69 3.24
CA SER A 43 1.81 -5.12 4.58
C SER A 43 0.44 -4.53 4.89
N ILE A 44 -0.45 -5.36 5.42
CA ILE A 44 -1.82 -4.99 5.78
C ILE A 44 -1.97 -5.32 7.25
N SER A 45 -2.26 -4.32 8.08
CA SER A 45 -2.47 -4.49 9.51
C SER A 45 -3.88 -4.06 9.89
N GLN A 46 -4.56 -4.89 10.67
CA GLN A 46 -5.86 -4.58 11.28
C GLN A 46 -5.61 -4.16 12.73
N ILE A 47 -5.80 -2.87 13.03
CA ILE A 47 -5.36 -2.25 14.29
C ILE A 47 -6.51 -1.55 15.04
N GLY A 48 -6.39 -1.49 16.38
CA GLY A 48 -7.39 -0.85 17.24
C GLY A 48 -7.20 0.66 17.43
N GLU A 49 -5.98 1.15 17.25
CA GLU A 49 -5.62 2.57 17.42
C GLU A 49 -5.18 3.17 16.08
N PHE A 50 -5.57 4.41 15.82
CA PHE A 50 -5.20 5.11 14.60
C PHE A 50 -3.70 5.39 14.56
N SER A 51 -3.02 4.96 13.49
CA SER A 51 -1.65 5.36 13.20
C SER A 51 -1.65 6.45 12.14
N ASP A 52 -1.25 7.67 12.51
CA ASP A 52 -1.22 8.81 11.58
C ASP A 52 -0.01 8.69 10.63
N PRO A 53 -0.21 8.50 9.30
CA PRO A 53 0.89 8.37 8.35
C PRO A 53 1.79 9.62 8.24
N MET A 54 1.28 10.79 8.65
CA MET A 54 2.04 12.04 8.73
C MET A 54 2.59 12.32 10.14
N GLY A 55 2.31 11.46 11.12
CA GLY A 55 2.84 11.55 12.48
C GLY A 55 4.37 11.41 12.52
N GLU A 56 4.99 11.91 13.60
CA GLU A 56 6.46 11.85 13.74
C GLU A 56 6.99 10.41 13.89
N ARG A 57 6.19 9.50 14.45
CA ARG A 57 6.54 8.06 14.57
C ARG A 57 6.77 7.43 13.19
N GLU A 58 5.96 7.81 12.21
CA GLU A 58 5.94 7.23 10.87
C GLU A 58 6.83 7.96 9.87
N LYS A 59 7.70 8.87 10.33
CA LYS A 59 8.49 9.73 9.44
C LYS A 59 9.71 9.04 8.85
N GLN A 60 10.37 8.21 9.66
CA GLN A 60 11.65 7.58 9.30
C GLN A 60 11.63 6.74 8.00
N PRO A 61 10.59 5.96 7.68
CA PRO A 61 10.60 5.17 6.44
C PRO A 61 10.52 6.03 5.18
N PHE A 62 10.11 7.30 5.25
CA PHE A 62 9.85 8.12 4.08
C PHE A 62 11.01 9.02 3.69
N ARG A 63 11.41 8.95 2.41
CA ARG A 63 12.14 10.02 1.74
C ARG A 63 11.16 10.97 1.05
N ASN A 64 11.32 12.28 1.29
CA ASN A 64 10.47 13.34 0.73
C ASN A 64 8.96 13.12 0.98
N ARG A 65 8.62 12.77 2.22
CA ARG A 65 7.24 12.48 2.64
C ARG A 65 6.28 13.62 2.29
N LYS A 66 5.15 13.26 1.71
CA LYS A 66 4.02 14.15 1.45
C LYS A 66 2.73 13.48 1.87
N GLU A 67 1.76 14.29 2.27
CA GLU A 67 0.41 13.83 2.52
C GLU A 67 -0.28 13.47 1.19
N MET A 68 -0.96 12.32 1.15
CA MET A 68 -1.83 11.95 0.04
C MET A 68 -3.14 12.73 0.10
N LYS A 69 -3.67 13.12 -1.05
CA LYS A 69 -4.94 13.86 -1.18
C LYS A 69 -5.98 13.03 -1.91
N ASP A 70 -7.26 13.37 -1.75
CA ASP A 70 -8.39 12.77 -2.46
C ASP A 70 -8.46 11.24 -2.28
N LEU A 71 -8.41 10.78 -1.03
CA LEU A 71 -8.64 9.37 -0.71
C LEU A 71 -10.13 9.03 -0.94
N PRO A 72 -10.45 7.90 -1.56
CA PRO A 72 -11.83 7.52 -1.86
C PRO A 72 -12.57 6.91 -0.64
N PHE A 73 -12.05 7.12 0.56
CA PHE A 73 -12.54 6.60 1.85
C PHE A 73 -12.06 7.50 2.98
N GLU A 74 -12.69 7.39 4.15
CA GLU A 74 -12.26 8.08 5.36
C GLU A 74 -10.91 7.53 5.87
N GLY A 75 -9.94 8.42 6.04
CA GLY A 75 -8.58 8.06 6.44
C GLY A 75 -7.53 9.13 6.13
N LYS A 76 -6.26 8.76 6.30
CA LYS A 76 -5.10 9.56 5.93
C LYS A 76 -4.09 8.71 5.17
N GLY A 77 -3.27 9.36 4.36
CA GLY A 77 -2.19 8.70 3.64
C GLY A 77 -0.93 9.56 3.58
N ALA A 78 0.21 8.89 3.52
CA ALA A 78 1.51 9.49 3.26
C ALA A 78 2.20 8.75 2.12
N ILE A 79 2.91 9.51 1.29
CA ILE A 79 3.67 9.00 0.15
C ILE A 79 5.10 9.56 0.17
N GLY A 80 6.05 8.70 -0.14
CA GLY A 80 7.46 9.03 -0.32
C GLY A 80 7.96 8.59 -1.69
N ASP A 81 9.28 8.63 -1.88
CA ASP A 81 9.89 8.32 -3.18
C ASP A 81 9.66 6.88 -3.64
N ALA A 82 9.56 5.93 -2.70
CA ALA A 82 9.47 4.50 -2.99
C ALA A 82 8.48 3.76 -2.06
N ASN A 83 7.69 4.47 -1.29
CA ASN A 83 6.75 3.89 -0.35
C ASN A 83 5.53 4.76 -0.14
N ALA A 84 4.48 4.15 0.38
CA ALA A 84 3.32 4.86 0.91
C ALA A 84 2.71 4.08 2.07
N MET A 85 1.98 4.80 2.91
CA MET A 85 1.28 4.29 4.07
C MET A 85 -0.10 4.93 4.08
N VAL A 86 -1.14 4.11 4.19
CA VAL A 86 -2.54 4.56 4.24
C VAL A 86 -3.20 3.97 5.47
N ALA A 87 -3.73 4.82 6.33
CA ALA A 87 -4.55 4.45 7.48
C ALA A 87 -6.00 4.82 7.17
N ALA A 88 -6.85 3.82 7.03
CA ALA A 88 -8.27 3.99 6.76
C ALA A 88 -9.10 3.56 7.96
N GLU A 89 -10.24 4.21 8.18
CA GLU A 89 -11.22 3.72 9.14
C GLU A 89 -11.77 2.36 8.69
N CYS A 90 -12.00 1.48 9.64
CA CYS A 90 -12.60 0.18 9.43
C CYS A 90 -13.62 -0.07 10.55
N ASP A 91 -14.90 -0.22 10.20
CA ASP A 91 -15.93 -0.54 11.19
C ASP A 91 -16.19 -2.05 11.18
N SER A 92 -15.24 -2.82 11.72
CA SER A 92 -15.33 -4.28 11.85
C SER A 92 -15.26 -4.71 13.31
N ASP A 93 -15.79 -5.90 13.61
CA ASP A 93 -15.70 -6.49 14.95
C ASP A 93 -14.24 -6.79 15.39
N VAL A 94 -13.31 -6.81 14.43
CA VAL A 94 -11.91 -7.21 14.63
C VAL A 94 -10.99 -6.01 14.82
N SER A 95 -11.24 -4.92 14.08
CA SER A 95 -10.38 -3.73 14.08
C SER A 95 -11.17 -2.46 13.77
N ARG A 96 -10.66 -1.33 14.30
CA ARG A 96 -11.20 0.02 14.05
C ARG A 96 -10.54 0.73 12.88
N TYR A 97 -9.33 0.27 12.52
CA TYR A 97 -8.55 0.86 11.46
C TYR A 97 -7.83 -0.23 10.66
N LEU A 98 -7.72 0.04 9.36
CA LEU A 98 -6.90 -0.72 8.43
C LEU A 98 -5.68 0.12 8.10
N LEU A 99 -4.49 -0.44 8.31
CA LEU A 99 -3.23 0.15 7.90
C LEU A 99 -2.64 -0.64 6.72
N VAL A 100 -2.44 0.03 5.60
CA VAL A 100 -1.79 -0.57 4.43
C VAL A 100 -0.50 0.18 4.14
N GLU A 101 0.60 -0.57 4.13
CA GLU A 101 1.93 -0.07 3.83
C GLU A 101 2.45 -0.76 2.58
N PHE A 102 3.04 0.01 1.67
CA PHE A 102 3.67 -0.53 0.47
C PHE A 102 5.07 0.03 0.31
N THR A 103 5.98 -0.81 -0.16
CA THR A 103 7.31 -0.43 -0.64
C THR A 103 7.49 -0.96 -2.05
N VAL A 104 7.87 -0.09 -2.97
CA VAL A 104 8.22 -0.45 -4.34
C VAL A 104 9.73 -0.47 -4.54
N GLY A 105 10.20 -1.34 -5.43
CA GLY A 105 11.60 -1.35 -5.84
C GLY A 105 11.98 -0.06 -6.55
N GLU A 106 13.21 0.42 -6.34
CA GLU A 106 13.70 1.66 -6.96
C GLU A 106 13.65 1.63 -8.50
N SER A 107 13.70 0.43 -9.09
CA SER A 107 13.63 0.19 -10.53
C SER A 107 12.25 0.39 -11.16
N LEU A 108 11.24 0.79 -10.37
CA LEU A 108 9.88 0.97 -10.89
C LEU A 108 9.78 2.09 -11.94
N ASP A 109 10.40 3.23 -11.66
CA ASP A 109 10.50 4.35 -12.59
C ASP A 109 11.69 5.22 -12.19
N GLY A 110 12.52 5.59 -13.16
CA GLY A 110 13.67 6.47 -12.92
C GLY A 110 13.23 7.90 -12.59
N ASP A 111 12.03 8.29 -13.01
CA ASP A 111 11.43 9.57 -12.65
C ASP A 111 10.66 9.45 -11.33
N THR A 112 11.15 10.17 -10.32
CA THR A 112 10.56 10.14 -8.98
C THR A 112 9.16 10.76 -8.92
N VAL A 113 8.83 11.72 -9.79
CA VAL A 113 7.48 12.31 -9.83
C VAL A 113 6.49 11.28 -10.37
N ARG A 114 6.79 10.66 -11.52
CA ARG A 114 5.94 9.63 -12.11
C ARG A 114 5.80 8.40 -11.22
N ARG A 115 6.89 8.00 -10.56
CA ARG A 115 6.86 6.91 -9.57
C ARG A 115 5.89 7.21 -8.43
N ARG A 116 5.92 8.43 -7.88
CA ARG A 116 4.97 8.84 -6.84
C ARG A 116 3.53 8.81 -7.34
N GLU A 117 3.25 9.28 -8.56
CA GLU A 117 1.89 9.21 -9.13
C GLU A 117 1.38 7.76 -9.27
N LYS A 118 2.25 6.83 -9.66
CA LYS A 118 1.93 5.39 -9.74
C LYS A 118 1.66 4.80 -8.36
N ILE A 119 2.53 5.10 -7.38
CA ILE A 119 2.36 4.65 -5.99
C ILE A 119 1.05 5.24 -5.42
N ASP A 120 0.77 6.52 -5.64
CA ASP A 120 -0.44 7.19 -5.12
C ASP A 120 -1.72 6.51 -5.61
N ARG A 121 -1.80 6.26 -6.92
CA ARG A 121 -2.93 5.57 -7.53
C ARG A 121 -3.08 4.13 -7.01
N PHE A 122 -1.97 3.38 -7.00
CA PHE A 122 -1.99 2.00 -6.52
C PHE A 122 -2.42 1.92 -5.06
N ALA A 123 -1.85 2.78 -4.21
CA ALA A 123 -2.14 2.85 -2.78
C ALA A 123 -3.64 3.07 -2.50
N LYS A 124 -4.27 4.00 -3.22
CA LYS A 124 -5.70 4.31 -3.09
C LYS A 124 -6.57 3.13 -3.52
N GLU A 125 -6.37 2.62 -4.73
CA GLU A 125 -7.19 1.54 -5.28
C GLU A 125 -7.01 0.22 -4.50
N TYR A 126 -5.78 -0.10 -4.12
CA TYR A 126 -5.49 -1.30 -3.35
C TYR A 126 -6.08 -1.22 -1.94
N THR A 127 -5.94 -0.09 -1.25
CA THR A 127 -6.53 0.07 0.10
C THR A 127 -8.06 -0.04 0.06
N LYS A 128 -8.70 0.55 -0.96
CA LYS A 128 -10.14 0.40 -1.17
C LYS A 128 -10.54 -1.07 -1.35
N ALA A 129 -9.83 -1.80 -2.22
CA ALA A 129 -10.11 -3.22 -2.44
C ALA A 129 -9.89 -4.06 -1.17
N VAL A 130 -8.87 -3.74 -0.35
CA VAL A 130 -8.64 -4.42 0.93
C VAL A 130 -9.78 -4.14 1.91
N LYS A 131 -10.24 -2.87 2.04
CA LYS A 131 -11.40 -2.54 2.89
C LYS A 131 -12.60 -3.42 2.54
N GLU A 132 -12.96 -3.48 1.25
CA GLU A 132 -14.06 -4.31 0.76
C GLU A 132 -13.86 -5.81 1.09
N ALA A 133 -12.63 -6.32 0.94
CA ALA A 133 -12.31 -7.73 1.17
C ALA A 133 -12.35 -8.14 2.65
N VAL A 134 -11.92 -7.27 3.58
CA VAL A 134 -11.97 -7.54 5.02
C VAL A 134 -13.29 -7.11 5.67
N SER A 135 -14.33 -6.86 4.86
CA SER A 135 -15.64 -6.39 5.32
C SER A 135 -15.61 -5.08 6.12
N CYS A 136 -14.57 -4.26 5.95
CA CYS A 136 -14.62 -2.87 6.34
C CYS A 136 -15.47 -2.16 5.28
N SER A 137 -16.60 -1.56 5.66
CA SER A 137 -17.38 -0.73 4.75
C SER A 137 -16.47 0.31 4.06
N ALA A 138 -16.52 0.33 2.73
CA ALA A 138 -15.73 1.22 1.87
C ALA A 138 -16.23 2.66 1.97
#